data_AF-K1TXM4-F1
#
_entry.id   AF-K1TXM4-F1
#
_cell.length_a   1.000
_cell.length_b   1.000
_cell.length_c   1.000
_cell.angle_alpha   90.00
_cell.angle_beta   90.00
_cell.angle_gamma   90.00
#
_symmetry.space_group_name_H-M   'P 1'
#
loop_
_entity.id
_entity.type
_entity.pdbx_description
1 polymer ?
#
loop_
_entity_poly.entity_id
_entity_poly.type
_entity_poly.pdbx_seq_one_letter_code
_entity_poly.pdbx_strand_id
1 'polypeptide(L)'
;MAETYISIEKIRSLAEVGTIDEFKDSTDMNEIFAACAIASKKYLGLIPYDEQLTAAAELTKGRITEMKTGEGKTLCAAFAASYMAKNGHNVRILTFNDYLAKRDSEWMKPIYDALGISSACILHSTDIADKKRCIKIR
;
A
#
# COMPACT_ATOMS: atom_id res chain seq x y z
N MET A 1 -14.33 11.10 -15.50
CA MET A 1 -13.69 10.12 -14.59
C MET A 1 -14.56 10.07 -13.36
N ALA A 2 -15.22 8.95 -13.07
CA ALA A 2 -16.04 8.84 -11.88
C ALA A 2 -15.14 9.01 -10.65
N GLU A 3 -15.54 9.86 -9.70
CA GLU A 3 -14.86 9.93 -8.41
C GLU A 3 -15.01 8.57 -7.72
N THR A 4 -13.91 7.81 -7.63
CA THR A 4 -13.88 6.57 -6.86
C THR A 4 -14.04 6.94 -5.39
N TYR A 5 -15.27 6.82 -4.88
CA TYR A 5 -15.60 7.14 -3.49
C TYR A 5 -15.22 5.99 -2.57
N ILE A 6 -14.53 6.30 -1.47
CA ILE A 6 -14.20 5.33 -0.43
C ILE A 6 -15.40 5.14 0.51
N SER A 7 -15.77 3.90 0.78
CA SER A 7 -16.72 3.54 1.82
C SER A 7 -16.01 2.68 2.86
N ILE A 8 -15.75 3.27 4.03
CA ILE A 8 -15.09 2.60 5.16
C ILE A 8 -15.90 1.38 5.62
N GLU A 9 -17.23 1.52 5.69
CA GLU A 9 -18.13 0.43 6.04
C GLU A 9 -18.03 -0.72 5.02
N LYS A 10 -18.02 -0.39 3.72
CA LYS A 10 -17.84 -1.40 2.66
C LYS A 10 -16.49 -2.10 2.79
N ILE A 11 -15.39 -1.36 3.00
CA ILE A 11 -14.05 -1.96 3.17
C ILE A 11 -14.04 -2.93 4.35
N ARG A 12 -14.59 -2.55 5.50
CA ARG A 12 -14.65 -3.41 6.68
C ARG A 12 -15.49 -4.66 6.44
N SER A 13 -16.66 -4.49 5.86
CA SER A 13 -17.55 -5.61 5.52
C SER A 13 -16.86 -6.60 4.59
N LEU A 14 -16.23 -6.12 3.51
CA LEU A 14 -15.45 -6.95 2.59
C LEU A 14 -14.26 -7.63 3.28
N ALA A 15 -13.55 -6.91 4.15
CA ALA A 15 -12.39 -7.45 4.87
C ALA A 15 -12.77 -8.50 5.92
N GLU A 16 -14.02 -8.48 6.41
CA GLU A 16 -14.52 -9.44 7.38
C GLU A 16 -14.94 -10.77 6.74
N VAL A 17 -15.62 -10.71 5.59
CA VAL A 17 -16.21 -11.90 4.95
C VAL A 17 -15.41 -12.43 3.76
N GLY A 18 -14.62 -11.58 3.12
CA GLY A 18 -13.89 -11.92 1.90
C GLY A 18 -12.45 -12.37 2.13
N THR A 19 -11.76 -12.59 1.03
CA THR A 19 -10.40 -13.12 0.98
C THR A 19 -9.50 -12.24 0.11
N ILE A 20 -8.18 -12.40 0.29
CA ILE A 20 -7.20 -11.69 -0.55
C ILE A 20 -7.36 -12.11 -2.02
N ASP A 21 -7.58 -13.39 -2.30
CA ASP A 21 -7.67 -13.91 -3.67
C ASP A 21 -8.90 -13.39 -4.43
N GLU A 22 -10.00 -13.11 -3.74
CA GLU A 22 -11.20 -12.52 -4.35
C GLU A 22 -10.98 -11.08 -4.82
N PHE A 23 -10.15 -10.33 -4.11
CA PHE A 23 -10.02 -8.88 -4.31
C PHE A 23 -8.69 -8.44 -4.92
N LYS A 24 -7.63 -9.26 -4.86
CA LYS A 24 -6.27 -8.86 -5.27
C LYS A 24 -6.16 -8.41 -6.73
N ASP A 25 -7.05 -8.86 -7.60
CA ASP A 25 -7.04 -8.53 -9.04
C ASP A 25 -8.13 -7.52 -9.42
N SER A 26 -8.79 -6.91 -8.43
CA SER A 26 -9.76 -5.84 -8.64
C SER A 26 -9.09 -4.52 -9.03
N THR A 27 -9.88 -3.64 -9.65
CA THR A 27 -9.53 -2.23 -9.86
C THR A 27 -10.29 -1.29 -8.92
N ASP A 28 -11.26 -1.80 -8.15
CA ASP A 28 -12.02 -1.01 -7.18
C ASP A 28 -11.19 -0.71 -5.93
N MET A 29 -11.21 0.55 -5.49
CA MET A 29 -10.43 0.98 -4.33
C MET A 29 -10.87 0.29 -3.05
N ASN A 30 -12.17 0.06 -2.85
CA ASN A 30 -12.67 -0.54 -1.62
C ASN A 30 -12.28 -2.01 -1.53
N GLU A 31 -12.34 -2.74 -2.64
CA GLU A 31 -11.91 -4.14 -2.72
C GLU A 31 -10.40 -4.27 -2.52
N ILE A 32 -9.59 -3.44 -3.17
CA ILE A 32 -8.13 -3.47 -2.96
C ILE A 32 -7.75 -3.08 -1.53
N PHE A 33 -8.42 -2.09 -0.92
CA PHE A 33 -8.18 -1.73 0.47
C PHE A 33 -8.63 -2.85 1.43
N ALA A 34 -9.71 -3.57 1.12
CA ALA A 34 -10.12 -4.75 1.87
C ALA A 34 -9.06 -5.86 1.76
N ALA A 35 -8.52 -6.14 0.57
CA ALA A 35 -7.42 -7.08 0.39
C ALA A 35 -6.18 -6.70 1.23
N CYS A 36 -5.83 -5.41 1.23
CA CYS A 36 -4.74 -4.88 2.04
C CYS A 36 -5.02 -5.03 3.54
N ALA A 37 -6.26 -4.77 4.00
CA ALA A 37 -6.66 -4.93 5.39
C ALA A 37 -6.59 -6.40 5.85
N ILE A 38 -7.07 -7.34 5.03
CA ILE A 38 -6.95 -8.78 5.29
C ILE A 38 -5.48 -9.19 5.36
N ALA A 39 -4.65 -8.75 4.41
CA ALA A 39 -3.21 -9.03 4.40
C ALA A 39 -2.49 -8.43 5.62
N SER A 40 -2.79 -7.18 5.96
CA SER A 40 -2.24 -6.48 7.12
C SER A 40 -2.57 -7.22 8.43
N LYS A 41 -3.83 -7.61 8.61
CA LYS A 41 -4.27 -8.37 9.79
C LYS A 41 -3.57 -9.74 9.84
N LYS A 42 -3.52 -10.45 8.71
CA LYS A 42 -2.99 -11.82 8.63
C LYS A 42 -1.48 -11.88 8.84
N TYR A 43 -0.72 -10.98 8.21
CA TYR A 43 0.75 -11.07 8.16
C TYR A 43 1.46 -10.11 9.12
N LEU A 44 0.83 -8.98 9.47
CA LEU A 44 1.42 -7.97 10.35
C LEU A 44 0.74 -7.88 11.72
N GLY A 45 -0.43 -8.52 11.88
CA GLY A 45 -1.23 -8.39 13.10
C GLY A 45 -1.86 -7.00 13.27
N LEU A 46 -1.89 -6.18 12.21
CA LEU A 46 -2.38 -4.81 12.25
C LEU A 46 -3.74 -4.70 11.58
N ILE A 47 -4.72 -4.14 12.30
CA ILE A 47 -6.02 -3.77 11.73
C ILE A 47 -5.98 -2.27 11.46
N PRO A 48 -6.18 -1.83 10.20
CA PRO A 48 -6.13 -0.41 9.88
C PRO A 48 -7.32 0.34 10.52
N TYR A 49 -7.04 1.54 11.04
CA TYR A 49 -8.05 2.48 11.52
C TYR A 49 -8.73 3.22 10.37
N ASP A 50 -9.88 3.83 10.63
CA ASP A 50 -10.68 4.51 9.60
C ASP A 50 -9.97 5.76 9.06
N GLU A 51 -9.23 6.45 9.93
CA GLU A 51 -8.39 7.59 9.58
C GLU A 51 -7.24 7.17 8.65
N GLN A 52 -6.71 5.96 8.83
CA GLN A 52 -5.64 5.42 7.99
C GLN A 52 -6.15 5.08 6.59
N LEU A 53 -7.32 4.45 6.50
CA LEU A 53 -7.98 4.15 5.23
C LEU A 53 -8.34 5.45 4.49
N THR A 54 -8.85 6.45 5.21
CA THR A 54 -9.16 7.76 4.64
C THR A 54 -7.89 8.46 4.15
N ALA A 55 -6.82 8.48 4.95
CA ALA A 55 -5.55 9.07 4.55
C ALA A 55 -4.95 8.37 3.31
N ALA A 56 -4.97 7.03 3.28
CA ALA A 56 -4.53 6.27 2.12
C ALA A 56 -5.32 6.65 0.86
N ALA A 57 -6.65 6.79 0.94
CA ALA A 57 -7.47 7.21 -0.18
C ALA A 57 -7.13 8.63 -0.67
N GLU A 58 -6.93 9.58 0.24
CA GLU A 58 -6.55 10.95 -0.14
C GLU A 58 -5.17 11.01 -0.80
N LEU A 59 -4.21 10.17 -0.36
CA LEU A 59 -2.91 10.05 -1.03
C LEU A 59 -3.03 9.59 -2.50
N THR A 60 -3.95 8.67 -2.81
CA THR A 60 -4.16 8.22 -4.20
C THR A 60 -4.71 9.33 -5.11
N LYS A 61 -5.35 10.36 -4.53
CA LYS A 61 -5.87 11.53 -5.24
C LYS A 61 -4.81 12.63 -5.43
N GLY A 62 -3.56 12.37 -5.09
CA GLY A 62 -2.47 13.35 -5.19
C GLY A 62 -2.51 14.44 -4.10
N ARG A 63 -3.24 14.20 -3.01
CA ARG A 63 -3.31 15.14 -1.87
C ARG A 63 -2.24 14.81 -0.84
N ILE A 64 -1.90 15.82 -0.03
CA ILE A 64 -1.00 15.65 1.12
C ILE A 64 -1.85 15.37 2.35
N THR A 65 -1.51 14.30 3.07
CA THR A 65 -2.18 13.93 4.32
C THR A 65 -1.25 14.18 5.49
N GLU A 66 -1.66 15.05 6.41
CA GLU A 66 -0.97 15.25 7.67
C GLU A 66 -1.43 14.21 8.69
N MET A 67 -0.47 13.52 9.30
CA MET A 67 -0.70 12.53 10.34
C MET A 67 0.37 12.72 11.42
N LYS A 68 0.04 12.45 12.68
CA LYS A 68 1.02 12.49 13.78
C LYS A 68 1.91 11.25 13.76
N THR A 69 3.04 11.32 14.46
CA THR A 69 3.90 10.15 14.67
C THR A 69 3.13 9.11 15.48
N GLY A 70 3.21 7.84 15.05
CA GLY A 70 2.49 6.73 15.67
C GLY A 70 1.15 6.41 15.03
N GLU A 71 0.60 7.27 14.16
CA GLU A 71 -0.70 7.04 13.49
C GLU A 71 -0.61 6.08 12.29
N GLY A 72 0.55 5.45 12.04
CA GLY A 72 0.70 4.41 11.01
C GLY A 72 0.83 4.91 9.57
N LYS A 73 1.52 6.04 9.35
CA LYS A 73 1.85 6.60 8.02
C LYS A 73 2.36 5.58 7.02
N THR A 74 3.23 4.66 7.46
CA THR A 74 3.81 3.60 6.61
C THR A 74 2.72 2.66 6.09
N LEU A 75 1.75 2.29 6.93
CA LEU A 75 0.63 1.44 6.53
C LEU A 75 -0.28 2.15 5.53
N CYS A 76 -0.58 3.43 5.76
CA CYS A 76 -1.36 4.24 4.82
C CYS A 76 -0.70 4.35 3.44
N ALA A 77 0.61 4.61 3.43
CA ALA A 77 1.40 4.68 2.20
C ALA A 77 1.41 3.33 1.46
N ALA A 78 1.47 2.22 2.19
CA ALA A 78 1.40 0.89 1.60
C ALA A 78 0.04 0.62 0.93
N PHE A 79 -1.07 1.00 1.57
CA PHE A 79 -2.41 0.83 0.99
C PHE A 79 -2.60 1.67 -0.28
N ALA A 80 -2.18 2.95 -0.22
CA ALA A 80 -2.21 3.83 -1.39
C ALA A 80 -1.34 3.28 -2.53
N ALA A 81 -0.12 2.82 -2.21
CA ALA A 81 0.79 2.23 -3.19
C ALA A 81 0.21 0.97 -3.83
N SER A 82 -0.43 0.10 -3.04
CA SER A 82 -1.06 -1.12 -3.55
C SER A 82 -2.16 -0.82 -4.56
N TYR A 83 -3.06 0.13 -4.26
CA TYR A 83 -4.10 0.55 -5.19
C TYR A 83 -3.54 1.15 -6.48
N MET A 84 -2.57 2.06 -6.37
CA MET A 84 -1.97 2.69 -7.55
C MET A 84 -1.23 1.66 -8.42
N ALA A 85 -0.47 0.75 -7.81
CA ALA A 85 0.21 -0.33 -8.54
C ALA A 85 -0.78 -1.26 -9.26
N LYS A 86 -1.86 -1.66 -8.60
CA LYS A 86 -2.90 -2.51 -9.20
C LYS A 86 -3.67 -1.83 -10.33
N ASN A 87 -3.71 -0.52 -10.34
CA ASN A 87 -4.24 0.28 -11.44
C ASN A 87 -3.17 0.66 -12.50
N GLY A 88 -2.04 -0.04 -12.52
CA GLY A 88 -1.02 0.07 -13.58
C GLY A 88 -0.06 1.25 -13.42
N HIS A 89 -0.05 1.92 -12.27
CA HIS A 89 0.89 3.00 -12.00
C HIS A 89 2.20 2.47 -11.40
N ASN A 90 3.33 3.02 -11.84
CA ASN A 90 4.61 2.79 -11.18
C ASN A 90 4.73 3.68 -9.94
N VAL A 91 4.77 3.09 -8.75
CA VAL A 91 4.79 3.82 -7.47
C VAL A 91 6.21 3.92 -6.91
N ARG A 92 6.56 5.09 -6.38
CA ARG A 92 7.83 5.31 -5.65
C ARG A 92 7.53 5.92 -4.29
N ILE A 93 7.89 5.21 -3.23
CA ILE A 93 7.78 5.70 -1.86
C ILE A 93 9.15 6.28 -1.48
N LEU A 94 9.19 7.58 -1.20
CA LEU A 94 10.41 8.26 -0.76
C LEU A 94 10.43 8.33 0.76
N THR A 95 11.53 7.86 1.35
CA THR A 95 11.78 7.96 2.79
C THR A 95 12.92 8.93 3.05
N PHE A 96 13.07 9.35 4.30
CA PHE A 96 14.10 10.30 4.68
C PHE A 96 15.52 9.72 4.62
N ASN A 97 15.68 8.41 4.83
CA ASN A 97 16.97 7.74 4.81
C ASN A 97 16.85 6.25 4.45
N ASP A 98 18.01 5.65 4.16
CA ASP A 98 18.16 4.24 3.79
C ASP A 98 17.64 3.26 4.85
N TYR A 99 17.81 3.59 6.14
CA TYR A 99 17.31 2.75 7.23
C TYR A 99 15.78 2.63 7.16
N LEU A 100 15.08 3.76 7.03
CA LEU A 100 13.63 3.78 6.90
C LEU A 100 13.18 3.14 5.58
N ALA A 101 13.91 3.37 4.48
CA ALA A 101 13.62 2.73 3.20
C ALA A 101 13.64 1.20 3.32
N LYS A 102 14.71 0.67 3.92
CA LYS A 102 14.89 -0.77 4.10
C LYS A 102 13.82 -1.34 5.03
N ARG A 103 13.67 -0.77 6.23
CA ARG A 103 12.68 -1.20 7.23
C ARG A 103 11.27 -1.23 6.65
N ASP A 104 10.84 -0.14 6.01
CA ASP A 104 9.46 -0.02 5.51
C ASP A 104 9.23 -0.97 4.32
N SER A 105 10.24 -1.14 3.46
CA SER A 105 10.16 -2.09 2.35
C SER A 105 10.03 -3.53 2.84
N GLU A 106 10.79 -3.94 3.85
CA GLU A 106 10.74 -5.29 4.43
C GLU A 106 9.44 -5.50 5.21
N TRP A 107 9.01 -4.49 5.97
CA TRP A 107 7.82 -4.59 6.81
C TRP A 107 6.52 -4.65 5.99
N MET A 108 6.42 -3.88 4.90
CA MET A 108 5.21 -3.86 4.05
C MET A 108 5.23 -4.92 2.95
N LYS A 109 6.36 -5.58 2.71
CA LYS A 109 6.52 -6.63 1.70
C LYS A 109 5.44 -7.72 1.75
N PRO A 110 5.02 -8.24 2.92
CA PRO A 110 3.97 -9.26 2.96
C PRO A 110 2.62 -8.79 2.38
N ILE A 111 2.30 -7.50 2.49
CA ILE A 111 1.08 -6.95 1.87
C ILE A 111 1.23 -6.94 0.35
N TYR A 112 2.34 -6.42 -0.17
CA TYR A 112 2.59 -6.40 -1.61
C TYR A 112 2.62 -7.79 -2.22
N ASP A 113 3.35 -8.72 -1.59
CA ASP A 113 3.46 -10.11 -2.05
C ASP A 113 2.08 -10.81 -2.04
N ALA A 114 1.24 -10.57 -1.03
CA ALA A 114 -0.10 -11.14 -0.96
C ALA A 114 -1.02 -10.63 -2.07
N LEU A 115 -0.83 -9.38 -2.51
CA LEU A 115 -1.53 -8.84 -3.66
C LEU A 115 -0.84 -9.17 -4.99
N GLY A 116 0.29 -9.87 -5.00
CA GLY A 116 1.06 -10.17 -6.22
C GLY A 116 1.74 -8.93 -6.83
N ILE A 117 2.06 -7.93 -6.01
CA ILE A 117 2.75 -6.70 -6.42
C ILE A 117 4.25 -6.89 -6.21
N SER A 118 5.02 -6.69 -7.28
CA SER A 118 6.47 -6.69 -7.19
C SER A 118 6.97 -5.41 -6.52
N SER A 119 7.86 -5.53 -5.52
CA SER A 119 8.45 -4.39 -4.81
C SER A 119 9.97 -4.53 -4.68
N ALA A 120 10.68 -3.39 -4.67
CA ALA A 120 12.11 -3.34 -4.44
C ALA A 120 12.50 -2.07 -3.68
N CYS A 121 13.65 -2.14 -3.00
CA CYS A 121 14.21 -1.03 -2.23
C CYS A 121 15.53 -0.58 -2.86
N ILE A 122 15.71 0.73 -2.98
CA ILE A 122 16.95 1.35 -3.45
C ILE A 122 17.63 2.00 -2.26
N LEU A 123 18.88 1.60 -2.00
CA LEU A 123 19.73 2.17 -0.98
C LEU A 123 20.92 2.88 -1.63
N HIS A 124 21.65 3.67 -0.85
CA HIS A 124 22.88 4.30 -1.29
C HIS A 124 23.86 3.26 -1.85
N SER A 125 24.03 2.13 -1.14
CA SER A 125 24.91 1.02 -1.50
C SER A 125 24.42 0.16 -2.67
N THR A 126 23.20 0.36 -3.18
CA THR A 126 22.70 -0.40 -4.34
C THR A 126 23.47 0.04 -5.59
N ASP A 127 24.01 -0.93 -6.34
CA ASP A 127 24.75 -0.66 -7.58
C ASP A 127 23.85 0.00 -8.65
N ILE A 128 24.47 0.71 -9.59
CA ILE A 128 23.77 1.43 -10.67
C ILE A 128 22.96 0.47 -11.56
N ALA A 129 23.47 -0.73 -11.84
CA ALA A 129 22.75 -1.73 -12.64
C ALA A 129 21.47 -2.20 -11.92
N ASP A 130 21.57 -2.48 -10.63
CA ASP A 130 20.44 -2.91 -9.80
C ASP A 130 19.42 -1.78 -9.60
N LYS A 131 19.88 -0.53 -9.41
CA LYS A 131 18.99 0.65 -9.38
C LYS A 131 18.15 0.75 -10.65
N LYS A 132 18.76 0.59 -11.83
CA LYS A 132 18.05 0.60 -13.11
C LYS A 132 17.04 -0.54 -13.23
N ARG A 133 17.32 -1.71 -12.66
CA ARG A 133 16.39 -2.84 -12.62
C ARG A 133 15.20 -2.54 -11.71
N CYS A 134 15.45 -2.08 -10.48
CA CYS A 134 14.41 -1.77 -9.50
C CYS A 134 13.39 -0.74 -10.02
N ILE A 135 13.87 0.29 -10.72
CA ILE A 135 13.02 1.37 -11.28
C ILE A 135 12.07 0.86 -12.39
N LYS A 136 12.36 -0.29 -13.00
CA LYS A 136 11.60 -0.88 -14.11
C LYS A 136 10.65 -2.00 -13.69
N ILE A 137 10.59 -2.33 -12.39
CA ILE A 137 9.65 -3.32 -11.88
C ILE A 137 8.21 -2.83 -12.13
N ARG A 138 7.35 -3.75 -12.57
CA ARG A 138 5.93 -3.55 -12.83
C ARG A 138 5.12 -4.44 -11.90
#